data_AF-A0A822EJW1-F1
#
_entry.id   AF-A0A822EJW1-F1
#
_cell.length_a   1.000
_cell.length_b   1.000
_cell.length_c   1.000
_cell.angle_alpha   90.00
_cell.angle_beta   90.00
_cell.angle_gamma   90.00
#
_symmetry.space_group_name_H-M   'P 1'
#
loop_
_entity.id
_entity.type
_entity.pdbx_description
1 polymer ?
#
loop_
_entity_poly.entity_id
_entity_poly.type
_entity_poly.pdbx_seq_one_letter_code
_entity_poly.pdbx_strand_id
1 'polypeptide(L)'
;MYQCINSSKCISKHRIGDGLLDCDYGDDEQPSLHYDLCLKGELTMVFKCTSTNKCIDYKKIDNSFCDCGCDEDGLCDDEYMFLKEARRHIAFQAICDGYTQLLPITVDGRNETDETECDLWQ
;
A
#
# COMPACT_ATOMS: atom_id res chain seq x y z
N MET A 1 -11.56 6.59 19.94
CA MET A 1 -11.19 7.68 20.86
C MET A 1 -9.84 7.35 21.46
N TYR A 2 -8.98 8.33 21.67
CA TYR A 2 -7.64 8.22 22.27
C TYR A 2 -7.57 9.13 23.49
N GLN A 3 -6.96 8.66 24.58
CA GLN A 3 -6.78 9.44 25.80
C GLN A 3 -5.36 9.95 25.86
N CYS A 4 -5.20 11.27 25.98
CA CYS A 4 -3.89 11.92 26.07
C CYS A 4 -3.13 11.45 27.31
N ILE A 5 -1.82 11.27 27.18
CA ILE A 5 -0.96 10.83 28.29
C ILE A 5 -1.02 11.87 29.42
N ASN A 6 -1.11 11.40 30.67
CA ASN A 6 -1.20 12.26 31.87
C ASN A 6 -2.34 13.28 31.88
N SER A 7 -3.36 13.10 31.03
CA SER A 7 -4.51 13.98 30.96
C SER A 7 -5.81 13.16 30.97
N SER A 8 -6.89 13.80 31.40
CA SER A 8 -8.24 13.25 31.27
C SER A 8 -8.88 13.60 29.92
N LYS A 9 -8.13 14.33 29.07
CA LYS A 9 -8.55 14.73 27.74
C LYS A 9 -8.58 13.53 26.81
N CYS A 10 -9.71 13.37 26.12
CA CYS A 10 -9.90 12.36 25.10
C CYS A 10 -10.15 13.04 23.76
N ILE A 11 -9.44 12.60 22.73
CA ILE A 11 -9.55 13.09 21.38
C ILE A 11 -10.02 11.97 20.45
N SER A 12 -10.48 12.35 19.26
CA SER A 12 -10.76 11.34 18.25
C SER A 12 -9.46 10.78 17.67
N LYS A 13 -9.46 9.50 17.27
CA LYS A 13 -8.28 8.88 16.65
C LYS A 13 -7.88 9.52 15.32
N HIS A 14 -8.81 10.21 14.64
CA HIS A 14 -8.50 10.97 13.41
C HIS A 14 -7.65 12.22 13.66
N ARG A 15 -7.46 12.63 14.93
CA ARG A 15 -6.63 13.76 15.32
C ARG A 15 -5.18 13.39 15.58
N ILE A 16 -4.87 12.09 15.60
CA ILE A 16 -3.52 11.62 15.90
C ILE A 16 -2.67 11.78 14.64
N GLY A 17 -1.58 12.54 14.74
CA GLY A 17 -0.66 12.80 13.64
C GLY A 17 -1.25 13.72 12.58
N ASP A 18 -2.23 14.56 12.93
CA ASP A 18 -2.86 15.49 11.99
C ASP A 18 -2.10 16.81 11.83
N GLY A 19 -0.98 16.96 12.54
CA GLY A 19 -0.11 18.14 12.56
C GLY A 19 -0.53 19.18 13.60
N LEU A 20 -1.59 18.94 14.37
CA LEU A 20 -2.08 19.84 15.41
C LEU A 20 -1.84 19.23 16.79
N LEU A 21 -1.39 20.06 17.73
CA LEU A 21 -1.26 19.66 19.13
C LEU A 21 -2.64 19.68 19.80
N ASP A 22 -3.36 18.57 19.75
CA ASP A 22 -4.62 18.39 20.46
C ASP A 22 -4.41 17.89 21.89
N CYS A 23 -3.34 17.14 22.19
CA CYS A 23 -3.01 16.75 23.57
C CYS A 23 -2.13 17.79 24.28
N ASP A 24 -2.32 17.93 25.60
CA ASP A 24 -1.62 18.92 26.43
C ASP A 24 -0.09 18.74 26.43
N TYR A 25 0.37 17.50 26.19
CA TYR A 25 1.78 17.14 26.10
C TYR A 25 2.24 16.80 24.67
N GLY A 26 1.38 16.97 23.67
CA GLY A 26 1.71 16.70 22.26
C GLY A 26 2.02 15.25 21.94
N ASP A 27 1.51 14.31 22.75
CA ASP A 27 1.71 12.87 22.53
C ASP A 27 0.98 12.34 21.29
N ASP A 28 -0.15 12.96 20.94
CA ASP A 28 -0.90 12.73 19.71
C ASP A 28 -0.10 12.97 18.43
N GLU A 29 0.88 13.87 18.47
CA GLU A 29 1.74 14.21 17.33
C GLU A 29 3.10 13.50 17.34
N GLN A 30 3.29 12.52 18.25
CA GLN A 30 4.53 11.76 18.27
C GLN A 30 4.57 10.71 17.14
N PRO A 31 5.65 10.66 16.34
CA PRO A 31 5.78 9.69 15.25
C PRO A 31 5.69 8.23 15.70
N SER A 32 6.17 7.92 16.91
CA SER A 32 6.12 6.58 17.50
C SER A 32 4.68 6.11 17.74
N LEU A 33 3.84 6.96 18.34
CA LEU A 33 2.43 6.66 18.57
C LEU A 33 1.68 6.49 17.26
N HIS A 34 1.91 7.40 16.30
CA HIS A 34 1.29 7.35 14.98
C HIS A 34 1.62 6.04 14.26
N TYR A 35 2.89 5.64 14.29
CA TYR A 35 3.35 4.38 13.70
C TYR A 35 2.76 3.15 14.41
N ASP A 36 2.77 3.11 15.74
CA ASP A 36 2.20 1.99 16.52
C ASP A 36 0.70 1.78 16.27
N LEU A 37 -0.07 2.87 16.20
CA LEU A 37 -1.50 2.80 15.94
C LEU A 37 -1.83 2.41 14.51
N CYS A 38 -1.01 2.84 13.54
CA CYS A 38 -1.11 2.36 12.18
C CYS A 38 -0.84 0.85 12.08
N LEU A 39 0.21 0.35 12.74
CA LEU A 39 0.51 -1.09 12.74
C LEU A 39 -0.62 -1.94 13.32
N LYS A 40 -1.36 -1.38 14.29
CA LYS A 40 -2.55 -1.98 14.90
C LYS A 40 -3.83 -1.81 14.07
N GLY A 41 -3.80 -1.04 12.98
CA GLY A 41 -4.96 -0.77 12.13
C GLY A 41 -6.02 0.10 12.81
N GLU A 42 -5.62 0.93 13.78
CA GLU A 42 -6.55 1.75 14.57
C GLU A 42 -6.79 3.14 13.99
N LEU A 43 -6.10 3.48 12.90
CA LEU A 43 -6.20 4.76 12.20
C LEU A 43 -6.88 4.58 10.85
N THR A 44 -7.86 5.45 10.58
CA THR A 44 -8.67 5.39 9.36
C THR A 44 -8.08 6.18 8.18
N MET A 45 -7.08 7.04 8.43
CA MET A 45 -6.50 7.94 7.42
C MET A 45 -5.07 7.53 7.03
N VAL A 46 -4.68 6.31 7.39
CA VAL A 46 -3.33 5.79 7.15
C VAL A 46 -3.44 4.47 6.41
N PHE A 47 -2.52 4.26 5.47
CA PHE A 47 -2.34 3.03 4.73
C PHE A 47 -1.07 2.33 5.20
N LYS A 48 -1.18 1.02 5.46
CA LYS A 48 -0.05 0.18 5.86
C LYS A 48 0.47 -0.58 4.65
N CYS A 49 1.71 -0.29 4.28
CA CYS A 49 2.45 -1.00 3.24
C CYS A 49 2.66 -2.46 3.67
N THR A 50 2.35 -3.40 2.78
CA THR A 50 2.49 -4.84 3.01
C THR A 50 3.96 -5.28 2.96
N SER A 51 4.72 -4.75 1.99
CA SER A 51 6.10 -5.14 1.68
C SER A 51 7.09 -4.57 2.71
N THR A 52 6.91 -3.33 3.15
CA THR A 52 7.88 -2.66 4.05
C THR A 52 7.37 -2.46 5.49
N ASN A 53 6.10 -2.80 5.78
CA ASN A 53 5.40 -2.44 7.02
C ASN A 53 5.39 -0.93 7.34
N LYS A 54 5.74 -0.09 6.36
CA LYS A 54 5.70 1.36 6.49
C LYS A 54 4.25 1.84 6.54
N CYS A 55 4.04 2.94 7.23
CA CYS A 55 2.75 3.60 7.32
C CYS A 55 2.81 4.93 6.59
N ILE A 56 1.86 5.18 5.70
CA ILE A 56 1.77 6.39 4.88
C ILE A 56 0.36 6.96 4.97
N ASP A 57 0.23 8.27 4.77
CA ASP A 57 -1.09 8.90 4.68
C ASP A 57 -1.90 8.33 3.51
N TYR A 58 -3.21 8.19 3.68
CA TYR A 58 -4.09 7.72 2.62
C TYR A 58 -4.05 8.61 1.36
N LYS A 59 -3.68 9.89 1.51
CA LYS A 59 -3.50 10.85 0.40
C LYS A 59 -2.30 10.54 -0.50
N LYS A 60 -1.42 9.66 -0.05
CA LYS A 60 -0.21 9.28 -0.78
C LYS A 60 -0.40 8.06 -1.69
N ILE A 61 -1.55 7.41 -1.60
CA ILE A 61 -1.90 6.32 -2.51
C ILE A 61 -2.14 6.89 -3.90
N ASP A 62 -1.54 6.26 -4.91
CA ASP A 62 -1.68 6.57 -6.35
C ASP A 62 -1.27 8.03 -6.67
N ASN A 63 -0.25 8.53 -5.98
CA ASN A 63 0.31 9.87 -6.15
C ASN A 63 1.47 9.93 -7.16
N SER A 64 1.77 8.83 -7.85
CA SER A 64 2.90 8.61 -8.76
C SER A 64 4.28 8.55 -8.09
N PHE A 65 4.36 8.52 -6.76
CA PHE A 65 5.58 8.35 -5.99
C PHE A 65 5.47 7.11 -5.11
N CYS A 66 6.52 6.29 -5.08
CA CYS A 66 6.53 5.13 -4.21
C CYS A 66 6.87 5.51 -2.77
N ASP A 67 5.86 5.86 -1.97
CA ASP A 67 6.05 6.22 -0.56
C ASP A 67 6.27 4.97 0.31
N CYS A 68 5.73 3.80 -0.07
CA CYS A 68 5.99 2.55 0.64
C CYS A 68 7.41 2.01 0.45
N GLY A 69 8.06 2.37 -0.66
CA GLY A 69 9.28 1.72 -1.14
C GLY A 69 8.97 0.49 -2.00
N CYS A 70 9.80 0.26 -3.02
CA CYS A 70 9.63 -0.87 -3.92
C CYS A 70 10.18 -2.17 -3.30
N ASP A 71 9.55 -3.30 -3.62
CA ASP A 71 10.12 -4.63 -3.36
C ASP A 71 11.17 -5.04 -4.43
N GLU A 72 11.71 -6.25 -4.31
CA GLU A 72 12.73 -6.80 -5.21
C GLU A 72 12.25 -6.87 -6.68
N ASP A 73 10.94 -6.99 -6.89
CA ASP A 73 10.30 -7.06 -8.22
C ASP A 73 9.90 -5.66 -8.76
N GLY A 74 10.31 -4.60 -8.05
CA GLY A 74 10.02 -3.21 -8.37
C GLY A 74 8.56 -2.83 -8.14
N LEU A 75 7.77 -3.65 -7.45
CA LEU A 75 6.38 -3.33 -7.14
C LEU A 75 6.34 -2.37 -5.97
N CYS A 76 5.44 -1.39 -6.11
CA CYS A 76 5.16 -0.43 -5.09
C CYS A 76 3.79 -0.73 -4.48
N ASP A 77 3.69 -0.68 -3.15
CA ASP A 77 2.46 -1.07 -2.48
C ASP A 77 1.33 -0.07 -2.62
N ASP A 78 1.67 1.21 -2.69
CA ASP A 78 0.80 2.37 -2.75
C ASP A 78 0.57 2.90 -4.17
N GLU A 79 1.31 2.38 -5.15
CA GLU A 79 1.23 2.81 -6.57
C GLU A 79 0.91 1.63 -7.48
N TYR A 80 0.26 1.90 -8.62
CA TYR A 80 -0.05 0.88 -9.64
C TYR A 80 -0.81 -0.34 -9.09
N MET A 81 -1.83 -0.09 -8.25
CA MET A 81 -2.65 -1.12 -7.60
C MET A 81 -3.17 -2.19 -8.58
N PHE A 82 -3.54 -1.80 -9.80
CA PHE A 82 -3.97 -2.73 -10.86
C PHE A 82 -2.88 -3.74 -11.25
N LEU A 83 -1.64 -3.28 -11.48
CA LEU A 83 -0.52 -4.18 -11.83
C LEU A 83 -0.18 -5.12 -10.67
N LYS A 84 -0.33 -4.66 -9.43
CA LYS A 84 -0.12 -5.47 -8.24
C LYS A 84 -1.17 -6.58 -8.09
N GLU A 85 -2.44 -6.28 -8.37
CA GLU A 85 -3.51 -7.27 -8.38
C GLU A 85 -3.30 -8.32 -9.48
N ALA A 86 -2.98 -7.89 -10.70
CA ALA A 86 -2.69 -8.78 -11.83
C ALA A 86 -1.47 -9.69 -11.57
N ARG A 87 -0.40 -9.17 -10.95
CA ARG A 87 0.77 -10.00 -10.58
C ARG A 87 0.51 -10.95 -9.42
N ARG A 88 -0.23 -10.52 -8.38
CA ARG A 88 -0.48 -11.36 -7.19
C ARG A 88 -1.54 -12.43 -7.43
N HIS A 89 -2.53 -12.12 -8.25
CA HIS A 89 -3.57 -13.03 -8.66
C HIS A 89 -3.60 -13.00 -10.17
N ILE A 90 -2.90 -13.93 -10.82
CA ILE A 90 -3.09 -14.19 -12.23
C ILE A 90 -4.54 -14.64 -12.39
N ALA A 91 -5.43 -13.70 -12.71
CA ALA A 91 -6.80 -14.00 -13.00
C ALA A 91 -6.85 -14.65 -14.37
N PHE A 92 -7.58 -15.75 -14.52
CA PHE A 92 -7.76 -16.36 -15.85
C PHE A 92 -8.35 -15.36 -16.87
N GLN A 93 -9.11 -14.38 -16.40
CA GLN A 93 -9.65 -13.29 -17.22
C GLN A 93 -8.60 -12.32 -17.75
N ALA A 94 -7.41 -12.30 -17.15
CA ALA A 94 -6.27 -11.45 -17.50
C ALA A 94 -5.22 -12.18 -18.36
N ILE A 95 -5.46 -13.45 -18.68
CA ILE A 95 -4.65 -14.22 -19.64
C ILE A 95 -5.41 -14.21 -20.96
N CYS A 96 -4.73 -13.88 -22.05
CA CYS A 96 -5.32 -13.89 -23.38
C CYS A 96 -6.49 -12.92 -23.54
N ASP A 97 -6.37 -11.75 -22.92
CA ASP A 97 -7.37 -10.68 -22.97
C ASP A 97 -7.00 -9.57 -23.97
N GLY A 98 -5.85 -9.70 -24.64
CA GLY A 98 -5.31 -8.77 -25.61
C GLY A 98 -4.42 -7.68 -25.01
N TYR A 99 -4.15 -7.70 -23.69
CA TYR A 99 -3.28 -6.75 -23.02
C TYR A 99 -2.13 -7.47 -22.32
N THR A 100 -0.89 -7.09 -22.63
CA THR A 100 0.29 -7.58 -21.87
C THR A 100 0.35 -6.90 -20.50
N GLN A 101 -0.09 -7.60 -19.46
CA GLN A 101 -0.17 -7.11 -18.08
C GLN A 101 1.02 -7.60 -17.23
N LEU A 102 1.55 -8.78 -17.55
CA LEU A 102 2.74 -9.33 -16.91
C LEU A 102 4.03 -8.89 -17.60
N LEU A 103 5.12 -8.83 -16.82
CA LEU A 103 6.45 -8.58 -17.41
C LEU A 103 6.85 -9.76 -18.30
N PRO A 104 7.40 -9.51 -19.50
CA PRO A 104 7.90 -10.58 -20.34
C PRO A 104 9.00 -11.39 -19.64
N ILE A 105 8.89 -12.71 -19.72
CA ILE A 105 9.91 -13.64 -19.22
C ILE A 105 10.59 -14.33 -20.39
N THR A 106 11.88 -14.64 -20.28
CA THR A 106 12.57 -15.37 -21.35
C THR A 106 12.55 -16.87 -21.09
N VAL A 107 11.84 -17.63 -21.93
CA VAL A 107 11.80 -19.11 -21.91
C VAL A 107 12.37 -19.62 -23.24
N ASP A 108 13.37 -20.51 -23.18
CA ASP A 108 14.04 -21.06 -24.37
C ASP A 108 14.53 -20.01 -25.40
N GLY A 109 14.94 -18.84 -24.91
CA GLY A 109 15.43 -17.73 -25.74
C GLY A 109 14.32 -16.93 -26.44
N ARG A 110 13.05 -17.18 -26.11
CA ARG A 110 11.88 -16.42 -26.56
C ARG A 110 11.33 -15.60 -25.41
N ASN A 111 10.90 -14.37 -25.69
CA ASN A 111 10.21 -13.55 -24.69
C ASN A 111 8.74 -13.93 -24.69
N GLU A 112 8.33 -14.57 -23.61
CA GLU A 112 6.98 -15.02 -23.35
C GLU A 112 6.23 -14.01 -22.47
N THR A 113 4.94 -13.84 -22.77
CA THR A 113 4.01 -12.97 -22.05
C THR A 113 2.76 -13.75 -21.67
N ASP A 114 1.90 -13.13 -20.87
CA ASP A 114 0.52 -13.55 -20.60
C ASP A 114 -0.37 -13.63 -21.85
N GLU A 115 0.12 -13.12 -22.99
CA GLU A 115 -0.56 -13.15 -24.29
C GLU A 115 0.11 -14.11 -25.30
N THR A 116 1.09 -14.91 -24.88
CA THR A 116 1.65 -15.96 -25.75
C THR A 116 0.79 -17.21 -25.73
N GLU A 117 0.67 -17.89 -26.88
CA GLU A 117 0.01 -19.20 -27.03
C GLU A 117 -1.50 -19.22 -26.70
N CYS A 118 -2.16 -18.06 -26.74
CA CYS A 118 -3.59 -17.92 -26.51
C CYS A 118 -4.47 -18.78 -27.43
N ASP A 119 -4.01 -19.06 -28.64
CA ASP A 119 -4.68 -19.93 -29.61
C ASP A 119 -4.83 -21.39 -29.11
N LEU A 120 -4.04 -21.81 -28.11
CA LEU A 120 -4.09 -23.17 -27.54
C LEU A 120 -5.20 -23.33 -26.47
N TRP A 121 -5.84 -22.23 -26.06
CA TRP A 121 -6.82 -22.20 -24.96
C TRP A 121 -8.25 -21.89 -25.43
N GLN A 122 -8.51 -22.00 -26.74
CA GLN A 122 -9.85 -21.89 -27.35
C GLN A 122 -10.68 -23.18 -27.24
#